data_AF-A0A382TWZ9-F1
#
_entry.id   AF-A0A382TWZ9-F1
#
_cell.length_a   1.000
_cell.length_b   1.000
_cell.length_c   1.000
_cell.angle_alpha   90.00
_cell.angle_beta   90.00
_cell.angle_gamma   90.00
#
_symmetry.space_group_name_H-M   'P 1'
#
loop_
_entity.id
_entity.type
_entity.pdbx_description
1 polymer ?
#
loop_
_entity_poly.entity_id
_entity_poly.type
_entity_poly.pdbx_seq_one_letter_code
_entity_poly.pdbx_strand_id
1 'polypeptide(L)'
;MKSPKSEKTKTVSLEAKKKAKLKDPISWFTQRFKDVYDRHGVPLDMSLNATTKVRKVMQLNDAFFAAVFGELGCPDAPTYYTQGSFYRYNTDSGIYDRISDGALEARICALLHRCAKEVNGKKVDVAPLMFNLSNSTRLSGVIKRAKAFLEKPDTFFDNADAAFIPCNNGMLSIEDRELLPFSQSYHIRNKLDVDYVPGAKCPLFLGKLLGDALELDQINLAQRWSGMALLGENIDHRILLTMGTSGGGKSTFINAMIGVIGQSNIGELRTDQLFARFELG
;
A
#
# COMPACT_ATOMS: atom_id res chain seq x y z
N MET A 1 30.83 1.43 36.24
CA MET A 1 29.37 1.17 36.26
C MET A 1 28.62 2.46 36.54
N LYS A 2 28.09 3.10 35.51
CA LYS A 2 27.05 4.13 35.59
C LYS A 2 26.12 3.90 34.40
N SER A 3 24.87 3.55 34.67
CA SER A 3 23.83 3.33 33.65
C SER A 3 23.50 4.63 32.89
N PRO A 4 23.23 4.60 31.59
CA PRO A 4 22.69 5.76 30.88
C PRO A 4 21.19 5.89 31.15
N LYS A 5 20.78 7.08 31.58
CA LYS A 5 19.38 7.48 31.76
C LYS A 5 18.69 7.58 30.41
N SER A 6 17.46 7.08 30.37
CA SER A 6 16.55 7.00 29.23
C SER A 6 16.23 8.34 28.57
N GLU A 7 16.48 8.44 27.28
CA GLU A 7 16.16 9.57 26.41
C GLU A 7 14.69 9.51 25.92
N LYS A 8 13.74 9.45 26.85
CA LYS A 8 12.29 9.45 26.56
C LYS A 8 11.63 10.75 27.02
N THR A 9 12.03 11.91 26.52
CA THR A 9 11.30 13.17 26.82
C THR A 9 11.55 14.29 25.80
N LYS A 10 11.38 14.04 24.49
CA LYS A 10 11.30 15.13 23.49
C LYS A 10 10.08 15.05 22.58
N THR A 11 9.50 13.87 22.37
CA THR A 11 8.35 13.64 21.47
C THR A 11 7.02 14.17 22.02
N VAL A 12 6.83 14.20 23.34
CA VAL A 12 5.56 14.62 23.97
C VAL A 12 5.34 16.15 23.92
N SER A 13 6.39 16.95 23.69
CA SER A 13 6.27 18.42 23.79
C SER A 13 5.75 19.13 22.53
N LEU A 14 5.73 18.45 21.37
CA LEU A 14 5.25 19.00 20.09
C LEU A 14 3.74 18.85 19.92
N GLU A 15 3.15 17.74 20.36
CA GLU A 15 1.70 17.51 20.29
C GLU A 15 0.91 18.42 21.24
N ALA A 16 1.48 18.72 22.42
CA ALA A 16 0.83 19.58 23.42
C ALA A 16 0.75 21.06 23.00
N LYS A 17 1.63 21.53 22.10
CA LYS A 17 1.73 22.93 21.68
C LYS A 17 0.85 23.30 20.48
N LYS A 18 0.17 22.35 19.83
CA LYS A 18 -0.72 22.57 18.67
C LYS A 18 -2.22 22.63 19.01
N LYS A 19 -2.62 22.68 20.29
CA LYS A 19 -4.00 22.98 20.70
C LYS A 19 -4.34 24.48 20.58
N ALA A 20 -3.97 25.12 19.47
CA ALA A 20 -4.71 26.30 19.05
C ALA A 20 -6.13 25.83 18.74
N LYS A 21 -7.12 26.27 19.54
CA LYS A 21 -8.53 25.95 19.33
C LYS A 21 -8.91 26.34 17.90
N LEU A 22 -8.99 25.37 16.99
CA LEU A 22 -9.39 25.60 15.61
C LEU A 22 -10.87 25.97 15.60
N LYS A 23 -11.14 27.24 15.29
CA LYS A 23 -12.45 27.87 15.50
C LYS A 23 -13.47 27.52 14.42
N ASP A 24 -13.05 26.94 13.31
CA ASP A 24 -13.93 26.62 12.18
C ASP A 24 -13.37 25.43 11.37
N PRO A 25 -14.23 24.71 10.64
CA PRO A 25 -13.84 23.50 9.93
C PRO A 25 -12.97 23.77 8.70
N ILE A 26 -13.08 24.93 8.04
CA ILE A 26 -12.21 25.27 6.91
C ILE A 26 -10.76 25.33 7.42
N SER A 27 -10.51 26.10 8.48
CA SER A 27 -9.18 26.19 9.10
C SER A 27 -8.66 24.82 9.57
N TRP A 28 -9.55 23.94 10.04
CA TRP A 28 -9.18 22.59 10.47
C TRP A 28 -8.60 21.75 9.34
N PHE A 29 -9.21 21.82 8.16
CA PHE A 29 -8.76 21.12 6.95
C PHE A 29 -7.53 21.78 6.33
N THR A 30 -7.52 23.11 6.15
CA THR A 30 -6.39 23.80 5.48
C THR A 30 -5.09 23.71 6.27
N GLN A 31 -5.15 23.66 7.60
CA GLN A 31 -3.96 23.47 8.43
C GLN A 31 -3.39 22.04 8.32
N ARG A 32 -4.21 21.05 7.96
CA ARG A 32 -3.80 19.64 7.83
C ARG A 32 -3.41 19.27 6.40
N PHE A 33 -4.08 19.87 5.42
CA PHE A 33 -3.91 19.57 4.00
C PHE A 33 -3.64 20.86 3.22
N LYS A 34 -2.55 21.54 3.61
CA LYS A 34 -2.18 22.83 3.03
C LYS A 34 -1.96 22.72 1.52
N ASP A 35 -1.23 21.71 1.07
CA ASP A 35 -0.90 21.57 -0.36
C ASP A 35 -2.13 21.19 -1.20
N VAL A 36 -3.07 20.45 -0.61
CA VAL A 36 -4.39 20.19 -1.22
C VAL A 36 -5.20 21.48 -1.33
N TYR A 37 -5.19 22.32 -0.28
CA TYR A 37 -5.85 23.61 -0.28
C TYR A 37 -5.26 24.56 -1.34
N ASP A 38 -3.94 24.65 -1.41
CA ASP A 38 -3.25 25.52 -2.36
C ASP A 38 -3.60 25.16 -3.81
N ARG A 39 -3.83 23.87 -4.10
CA ARG A 39 -4.18 23.39 -5.45
C ARG A 39 -5.68 23.40 -5.76
N HIS A 40 -6.53 22.99 -4.81
CA HIS A 40 -7.95 22.72 -5.04
C HIS A 40 -8.89 23.73 -4.36
N GLY A 41 -8.32 24.68 -3.62
CA GLY A 41 -9.04 25.74 -2.94
C GLY A 41 -9.76 25.28 -1.67
N VAL A 42 -10.79 26.03 -1.30
CA VAL A 42 -11.49 25.89 -0.01
C VAL A 42 -12.17 24.51 0.10
N PRO A 43 -12.01 23.78 1.22
CA PRO A 43 -12.52 22.41 1.38
C PRO A 43 -14.04 22.34 1.52
N LEU A 44 -14.67 23.38 2.05
CA LEU A 44 -16.08 23.40 2.43
C LEU A 44 -16.71 24.72 2.00
N ASP A 45 -17.93 24.63 1.49
CA ASP A 45 -18.79 25.81 1.38
C ASP A 45 -19.54 26.02 2.71
N MET A 46 -19.60 27.27 3.17
CA MET A 46 -20.24 27.65 4.43
C MET A 46 -21.14 28.86 4.23
N SER A 47 -22.38 28.78 4.73
CA SER A 47 -23.35 29.87 4.69
C SER A 47 -23.57 30.49 6.07
N LEU A 48 -23.70 31.82 6.14
CA LEU A 48 -23.98 32.55 7.38
C LEU A 48 -25.50 32.79 7.51
N ASN A 49 -26.09 32.30 8.59
CA ASN A 49 -27.46 32.68 8.94
C ASN A 49 -27.48 34.14 9.41
N ALA A 50 -28.20 35.00 8.68
CA ALA A 50 -28.23 36.44 8.91
C ALA A 50 -28.74 36.83 10.31
N THR A 51 -29.65 36.03 10.88
CA THR A 51 -30.30 36.27 12.18
C THR A 51 -29.46 35.74 13.34
N THR A 52 -29.12 34.46 13.32
CA THR A 52 -28.39 33.82 14.44
C THR A 52 -26.88 34.07 14.41
N LYS A 53 -26.37 34.57 13.28
CA LYS A 53 -24.94 34.70 12.97
C LYS A 53 -24.18 33.38 13.08
N VAL A 54 -24.87 32.24 12.93
CA VAL A 54 -24.27 30.91 12.90
C VAL A 54 -23.85 30.59 11.47
N ARG A 55 -22.60 30.17 11.30
CA ARG A 55 -22.11 29.65 10.01
C ARG A 55 -22.37 28.15 9.93
N LYS A 56 -23.03 27.70 8.88
CA LYS A 56 -23.37 26.29 8.65
C LYS A 56 -22.62 25.74 7.46
N VAL A 57 -22.10 24.51 7.59
CA VAL A 57 -21.49 23.80 6.46
C VAL A 57 -22.57 23.36 5.47
N MET A 58 -22.41 23.71 4.20
CA MET A 58 -23.42 23.43 3.16
C MET A 58 -22.99 22.31 2.22
N GLN A 59 -21.74 22.34 1.73
CA GLN A 59 -21.25 21.38 0.74
C GLN A 59 -19.78 21.05 0.94
N LEU A 60 -19.38 19.87 0.46
CA LEU A 60 -17.98 19.50 0.31
C LEU A 60 -17.47 19.98 -1.05
N ASN A 61 -16.22 20.44 -1.10
CA ASN A 61 -15.48 20.54 -2.33
C ASN A 61 -14.93 19.16 -2.71
N ASP A 62 -15.58 18.49 -3.65
CA ASP A 62 -15.19 17.13 -4.05
C ASP A 62 -13.77 17.04 -4.57
N ALA A 63 -13.28 18.08 -5.25
CA ALA A 63 -11.92 18.10 -5.78
C ALA A 63 -10.89 18.10 -4.64
N PHE A 64 -11.15 18.88 -3.59
CA PHE A 64 -10.34 18.87 -2.37
C PHE A 64 -10.32 17.48 -1.74
N PHE A 65 -11.49 16.90 -1.43
CA PHE A 65 -11.55 15.61 -0.74
C PHE A 65 -11.08 14.42 -1.58
N ALA A 66 -11.22 14.50 -2.90
CA ALA A 66 -10.64 13.51 -3.82
C ALA A 66 -9.10 13.49 -3.76
N ALA A 67 -8.48 14.66 -3.59
CA ALA A 67 -7.03 14.80 -3.56
C ALA A 67 -6.40 14.53 -2.17
N VAL A 68 -7.19 14.58 -1.08
CA VAL A 68 -6.71 14.39 0.31
C VAL A 68 -5.93 13.09 0.51
N PHE A 69 -6.31 12.02 -0.18
CA PHE A 69 -5.65 10.72 0.01
C PHE A 69 -4.54 10.43 -1.01
N GLY A 70 -4.30 11.32 -1.97
CA GLY A 70 -3.16 11.25 -2.88
C GLY A 70 -1.88 11.84 -2.28
N GLU A 71 -0.88 12.05 -3.13
CA GLU A 71 0.45 12.59 -2.75
C GLU A 71 0.38 13.92 -1.98
N LEU A 72 -0.52 14.82 -2.37
CA LEU A 72 -0.62 16.15 -1.75
C LEU A 72 -1.13 16.12 -0.31
N GLY A 73 -2.03 15.19 0.02
CA GLY A 73 -2.64 15.13 1.35
C GLY A 73 -2.08 14.02 2.24
N CYS A 74 -1.49 12.98 1.65
CA CYS A 74 -0.88 11.85 2.35
C CYS A 74 0.46 11.47 1.68
N PRO A 75 1.50 12.34 1.72
CA PRO A 75 2.74 12.13 0.98
C PRO A 75 3.51 10.86 1.37
N ASP A 76 3.39 10.42 2.62
CA ASP A 76 4.06 9.22 3.13
C ASP A 76 3.26 7.93 2.87
N ALA A 77 1.97 8.04 2.53
CA ALA A 77 1.07 6.91 2.34
C ALA A 77 -0.01 7.21 1.28
N PRO A 78 0.39 7.60 0.04
CA PRO A 78 -0.50 8.04 -0.99
C PRO A 78 -1.38 6.90 -1.51
N THR A 79 -2.55 7.28 -1.99
CA THR A 79 -3.51 6.42 -2.66
C THR A 79 -3.52 6.76 -4.15
N TYR A 80 -3.46 5.73 -4.99
CA TYR A 80 -3.60 5.83 -6.43
C TYR A 80 -4.74 4.97 -6.94
N TYR A 81 -5.23 5.27 -8.14
CA TYR A 81 -6.21 4.49 -8.87
C TYR A 81 -5.58 3.98 -10.17
N THR A 82 -5.59 2.68 -10.38
CA THR A 82 -5.03 2.04 -11.60
C THR A 82 -5.62 0.63 -11.70
N GLN A 83 -5.66 0.03 -12.88
CA GLN A 83 -6.18 -1.34 -13.07
C GLN A 83 -7.57 -1.52 -12.43
N GLY A 84 -8.42 -0.48 -12.51
CA GLY A 84 -9.79 -0.48 -11.99
C GLY A 84 -9.94 -0.40 -10.47
N SER A 85 -8.86 -0.33 -9.68
CA SER A 85 -8.91 -0.35 -8.22
C SER A 85 -8.08 0.75 -7.57
N PHE A 86 -8.39 1.07 -6.31
CA PHE A 86 -7.52 1.93 -5.50
C PHE A 86 -6.42 1.10 -4.83
N TYR A 87 -5.23 1.68 -4.75
CA TYR A 87 -4.07 1.12 -4.08
C TYR A 87 -3.45 2.17 -3.17
N ARG A 88 -3.17 1.82 -1.92
CA ARG A 88 -2.56 2.72 -0.95
C ARG A 88 -1.22 2.18 -0.49
N TYR A 89 -0.20 3.03 -0.49
CA TYR A 89 1.09 2.68 0.09
C TYR A 89 0.95 2.50 1.61
N ASN A 90 1.44 1.36 2.10
CA ASN A 90 1.47 1.01 3.50
C ASN A 90 2.90 1.15 4.01
N THR A 91 3.11 2.10 4.91
CA THR A 91 4.44 2.42 5.47
C THR A 91 5.01 1.31 6.34
N ASP A 92 4.16 0.46 6.90
CA ASP A 92 4.58 -0.61 7.81
C ASP A 92 5.04 -1.83 7.02
N SER A 93 4.34 -2.17 5.94
CA SER A 93 4.68 -3.31 5.07
C SER A 93 5.63 -2.95 3.93
N GLY A 94 5.67 -1.68 3.51
CA GLY A 94 6.49 -1.18 2.41
C GLY A 94 5.93 -1.43 1.01
N ILE A 95 4.65 -1.82 0.91
CA ILE A 95 3.99 -2.19 -0.34
C ILE A 95 2.66 -1.46 -0.52
N TYR A 96 2.10 -1.50 -1.74
CA TYR A 96 0.77 -0.99 -2.04
C TYR A 96 -0.32 -2.02 -1.79
N ASP A 97 -1.20 -1.74 -0.84
CA ASP A 97 -2.37 -2.55 -0.55
C ASP A 97 -3.56 -2.11 -1.40
N ARG A 98 -4.27 -3.08 -2.00
CA ARG A 98 -5.54 -2.80 -2.67
C ARG A 98 -6.59 -2.38 -1.63
N ILE A 99 -7.30 -1.28 -1.91
CA ILE A 99 -8.42 -0.83 -1.09
C ILE A 99 -9.69 -0.69 -1.95
N SER A 100 -10.83 -1.03 -1.36
CA SER A 100 -12.13 -0.88 -2.04
C SER A 100 -12.61 0.57 -2.01
N ASP A 101 -13.54 0.90 -2.91
CA ASP A 101 -14.27 2.17 -2.91
C ASP A 101 -14.87 2.45 -1.52
N GLY A 102 -15.48 1.45 -0.89
CA GLY A 102 -16.07 1.55 0.45
C GLY A 102 -15.05 1.80 1.56
N ALA A 103 -13.84 1.25 1.45
CA ALA A 103 -12.76 1.54 2.40
C ALA A 103 -12.30 3.00 2.29
N LEU A 104 -12.20 3.53 1.07
CA LEU A 104 -11.87 4.94 0.85
C LEU A 104 -13.01 5.85 1.33
N GLU A 105 -14.27 5.47 1.09
CA GLU A 105 -15.46 6.17 1.59
C GLU A 105 -15.46 6.26 3.13
N ALA A 106 -15.19 5.15 3.81
CA ALA A 106 -15.09 5.11 5.26
C ALA A 106 -13.99 6.04 5.80
N ARG A 107 -12.87 6.18 5.08
CA ARG A 107 -11.80 7.13 5.45
C ARG A 107 -12.25 8.59 5.28
N ILE A 108 -12.96 8.94 4.21
CA ILE A 108 -13.53 10.28 4.02
C ILE A 108 -14.51 10.56 5.16
N CYS A 109 -15.45 9.64 5.42
CA CYS A 109 -16.44 9.76 6.50
C CYS A 109 -15.78 9.99 7.86
N ALA A 110 -14.78 9.16 8.21
CA ALA A 110 -14.03 9.30 9.46
C ALA A 110 -13.31 10.65 9.56
N LEU A 111 -12.79 11.19 8.45
CA LEU A 111 -12.14 12.49 8.40
C LEU A 111 -13.14 13.64 8.65
N LEU A 112 -14.32 13.60 8.01
CA LEU A 112 -15.39 14.57 8.23
C LEU A 112 -15.86 14.56 9.70
N HIS A 113 -16.05 13.35 10.25
CA HIS A 113 -16.46 13.18 11.65
C HIS A 113 -15.41 13.67 12.64
N ARG A 114 -14.13 13.43 12.35
CA ARG A 114 -13.03 13.95 13.17
C ARG A 114 -13.03 15.48 13.19
N CYS A 115 -13.18 16.12 12.03
CA CYS A 115 -13.32 17.57 11.95
C CYS A 115 -14.50 18.07 12.80
N ALA A 116 -15.68 17.44 12.68
CA ALA A 116 -16.86 17.84 13.45
C ALA A 116 -16.67 17.70 14.96
N LYS A 117 -15.94 16.68 15.42
CA LYS A 117 -15.64 16.46 16.85
C LYS A 117 -14.60 17.42 17.40
N GLU A 118 -13.60 17.79 16.61
CA GLU A 118 -12.47 18.62 17.07
C GLU A 118 -12.73 20.13 16.97
N VAL A 119 -13.59 20.57 16.05
CA VAL A 119 -13.96 21.99 15.93
C VAL A 119 -14.83 22.42 17.11
N ASN A 120 -14.41 23.48 17.80
CA ASN A 120 -15.11 24.02 18.98
C ASN A 120 -15.55 25.48 18.82
N GLY A 121 -15.73 25.91 17.58
CA GLY A 121 -16.16 27.26 17.22
C GLY A 121 -17.52 27.63 17.80
N LYS A 122 -17.59 28.70 18.60
CA LYS A 122 -18.87 29.32 18.93
C LYS A 122 -19.52 29.82 17.63
N LYS A 123 -20.80 29.50 17.41
CA LYS A 123 -21.59 29.87 16.23
C LYS A 123 -21.13 29.21 14.91
N VAL A 124 -20.69 27.96 14.97
CA VAL A 124 -20.48 27.12 13.78
C VAL A 124 -21.30 25.84 13.91
N ASP A 125 -22.15 25.56 12.92
CA ASP A 125 -22.92 24.33 12.80
C ASP A 125 -22.16 23.32 11.92
N VAL A 126 -21.59 22.30 12.57
CA VAL A 126 -20.86 21.19 11.96
C VAL A 126 -21.68 19.92 11.85
N ALA A 127 -22.95 19.91 12.28
CA ALA A 127 -23.81 18.73 12.17
C ALA A 127 -23.89 18.16 10.74
N PRO A 128 -23.90 18.98 9.66
CA PRO A 128 -23.87 18.47 8.29
C PRO A 128 -22.69 17.54 7.99
N LEU A 129 -21.51 17.74 8.61
CA LEU A 129 -20.35 16.87 8.44
C LEU A 129 -20.55 15.47 9.04
N MET A 130 -21.42 15.33 10.05
CA MET A 130 -21.72 14.06 10.72
C MET A 130 -22.86 13.28 10.06
N PHE A 131 -23.78 13.98 9.38
CA PHE A 131 -25.03 13.41 8.89
C PHE A 131 -25.22 13.57 7.38
N ASN A 132 -25.35 14.81 6.90
CA ASN A 132 -25.75 15.10 5.52
C ASN A 132 -24.63 14.93 4.50
N LEU A 133 -23.38 15.19 4.88
CA LEU A 133 -22.23 15.20 3.98
C LEU A 133 -21.41 13.91 4.05
N SER A 134 -21.63 13.09 5.07
CA SER A 134 -20.96 11.80 5.27
C SER A 134 -21.81 10.59 4.87
N ASN A 135 -22.93 10.79 4.17
CA ASN A 135 -23.73 9.67 3.64
C ASN A 135 -23.15 9.14 2.32
N SER A 136 -23.49 7.89 2.00
CA SER A 136 -22.93 7.17 0.85
C SER A 136 -23.25 7.82 -0.49
N THR A 137 -24.47 8.32 -0.69
CA THR A 137 -24.84 9.03 -1.92
C THR A 137 -23.91 10.23 -2.16
N ARG A 138 -23.64 11.04 -1.13
CA ARG A 138 -22.78 12.21 -1.27
C ARG A 138 -21.32 11.83 -1.47
N LEU A 139 -20.83 10.82 -0.75
CA LEU A 139 -19.45 10.38 -0.83
C LEU A 139 -19.14 9.66 -2.14
N SER A 140 -20.12 9.01 -2.77
CA SER A 140 -19.96 8.38 -4.09
C SER A 140 -19.44 9.36 -5.16
N GLY A 141 -19.89 10.62 -5.12
CA GLY A 141 -19.40 11.69 -6.01
C GLY A 141 -17.93 12.06 -5.76
N VAL A 142 -17.50 12.03 -4.49
CA VAL A 142 -16.10 12.24 -4.11
C VAL A 142 -15.24 11.07 -4.59
N ILE A 143 -15.70 9.83 -4.40
CA ILE A 143 -14.99 8.62 -4.87
C ILE A 143 -14.84 8.63 -6.38
N LYS A 144 -15.91 8.95 -7.13
CA LYS A 144 -15.83 9.07 -8.60
C LYS A 144 -14.78 10.10 -9.04
N ARG A 145 -14.67 11.22 -8.34
CA ARG A 145 -13.65 12.24 -8.63
C ARG A 145 -12.25 11.80 -8.21
N ALA A 146 -12.13 11.07 -7.09
CA ALA A 146 -10.87 10.48 -6.63
C ALA A 146 -10.30 9.49 -7.66
N LYS A 147 -11.15 8.66 -8.31
CA LYS A 147 -10.71 7.77 -9.39
C LYS A 147 -10.00 8.53 -10.52
N ALA A 148 -10.58 9.66 -10.95
CA ALA A 148 -10.01 10.49 -12.00
C ALA A 148 -8.76 11.27 -11.55
N PHE A 149 -8.72 11.75 -10.30
CA PHE A 149 -7.62 12.59 -9.81
C PHE A 149 -6.38 11.79 -9.40
N LEU A 150 -6.60 10.57 -8.91
CA LEU A 150 -5.56 9.69 -8.42
C LEU A 150 -5.15 8.65 -9.46
N GLU A 151 -5.64 8.80 -10.69
CA GLU A 151 -5.37 7.88 -11.80
C GLU A 151 -3.87 7.81 -12.10
N LYS A 152 -3.37 6.58 -12.23
CA LYS A 152 -2.05 6.26 -12.75
C LYS A 152 -2.23 5.30 -13.93
N PRO A 153 -1.28 5.26 -14.88
CA PRO A 153 -1.33 4.30 -15.98
C PRO A 153 -1.47 2.86 -15.46
N ASP A 154 -2.03 1.97 -16.28
CA ASP A 154 -2.10 0.54 -15.93
C ASP A 154 -0.72 -0.08 -15.73
N THR A 155 0.33 0.53 -16.30
CA THR A 155 1.73 0.13 -16.14
C THR A 155 2.39 0.65 -14.85
N PHE A 156 1.63 1.26 -13.94
CA PHE A 156 2.18 1.86 -12.72
C PHE A 156 3.00 0.86 -11.88
N PHE A 157 2.52 -0.38 -11.79
CA PHE A 157 3.16 -1.47 -11.05
C PHE A 157 4.10 -2.34 -11.91
N ASP A 158 4.20 -2.05 -13.21
CA ASP A 158 5.08 -2.80 -14.14
C ASP A 158 6.53 -2.29 -14.06
N ASN A 159 6.76 -1.18 -13.35
CA ASN A 159 8.07 -0.56 -13.17
C ASN A 159 8.85 -1.12 -11.96
N ALA A 160 8.60 -2.37 -11.57
CA ALA A 160 9.48 -3.04 -10.62
C ALA A 160 10.82 -3.27 -11.33
N ASP A 161 11.75 -2.35 -11.13
CA ASP A 161 13.08 -2.42 -11.74
C ASP A 161 13.70 -3.79 -11.42
N ALA A 162 13.98 -4.57 -12.48
CA ALA A 162 14.52 -5.92 -12.38
C ALA A 162 15.87 -5.98 -11.64
N ALA A 163 16.49 -4.82 -11.37
CA ALA A 163 17.63 -4.69 -10.47
C ALA A 163 17.28 -4.93 -8.99
N PHE A 164 16.00 -5.00 -8.60
CA PHE A 164 15.58 -5.13 -7.20
C PHE A 164 14.69 -6.35 -6.92
N ILE A 165 14.86 -6.95 -5.75
CA ILE A 165 14.01 -8.02 -5.24
C ILE A 165 13.34 -7.54 -3.93
N PRO A 166 11.99 -7.51 -3.86
CA PRO A 166 11.29 -7.14 -2.64
C PRO A 166 11.33 -8.31 -1.63
N CYS A 167 12.28 -8.29 -0.71
CA CYS A 167 12.35 -9.24 0.41
C CYS A 167 11.43 -8.79 1.56
N ASN A 168 11.16 -9.65 2.56
CA ASN A 168 10.25 -9.27 3.64
C ASN A 168 10.74 -8.05 4.45
N ASN A 169 12.07 -7.90 4.59
CA ASN A 169 12.75 -6.86 5.36
C ASN A 169 13.28 -5.67 4.55
N GLY A 170 13.05 -5.61 3.23
CA GLY A 170 13.49 -4.46 2.42
C GLY A 170 13.61 -4.77 0.92
N MET A 171 14.15 -3.82 0.18
CA MET A 171 14.42 -3.94 -1.26
C MET A 171 15.89 -4.33 -1.48
N LEU A 172 16.13 -5.55 -1.95
CA LEU A 172 17.48 -6.01 -2.25
C LEU A 172 17.91 -5.53 -3.64
N SER A 173 18.97 -4.73 -3.73
CA SER A 173 19.70 -4.47 -4.98
C SER A 173 20.43 -5.75 -5.39
N ILE A 174 20.17 -6.26 -6.60
CA ILE A 174 20.81 -7.48 -7.12
C ILE A 174 22.28 -7.23 -7.46
N GLU A 175 22.59 -6.06 -8.00
CA GLU A 175 23.93 -5.67 -8.42
C GLU A 175 24.87 -5.58 -7.22
N ASP A 176 24.48 -4.79 -6.21
CA ASP A 176 25.32 -4.52 -5.04
C ASP A 176 25.14 -5.53 -3.91
N ARG A 177 24.06 -6.32 -3.95
CA ARG A 177 23.60 -7.19 -2.86
C ARG A 177 23.36 -6.42 -1.57
N GLU A 178 22.91 -5.18 -1.70
CA GLU A 178 22.58 -4.29 -0.59
C GLU A 178 21.08 -4.29 -0.30
N LEU A 179 20.71 -4.34 0.97
CA LEU A 179 19.33 -4.25 1.41
C LEU A 179 18.96 -2.79 1.70
N LEU A 180 18.09 -2.23 0.88
CA LEU A 180 17.59 -0.87 0.97
C LEU A 180 16.24 -0.82 1.72
N PRO A 181 15.91 0.30 2.38
CA PRO A 181 14.58 0.49 2.95
C PRO A 181 13.51 0.53 1.86
N PHE A 182 12.29 0.15 2.22
CA PHE A 182 11.14 0.33 1.34
C PHE A 182 10.87 1.81 1.05
N SER A 183 10.35 2.05 -0.14
CA SER A 183 9.92 3.35 -0.62
C SER A 183 8.74 3.19 -1.56
N GLN A 184 7.82 4.14 -1.51
CA GLN A 184 6.69 4.20 -2.43
C GLN A 184 7.11 4.31 -3.90
N SER A 185 8.33 4.77 -4.17
CA SER A 185 8.90 4.87 -5.53
C SER A 185 9.16 3.53 -6.20
N TYR A 186 9.22 2.42 -5.44
CA TYR A 186 9.42 1.08 -6.03
C TYR A 186 8.15 0.51 -6.67
N HIS A 187 6.98 1.08 -6.39
CA HIS A 187 5.70 0.65 -6.97
C HIS A 187 5.47 -0.88 -6.89
N ILE A 188 5.64 -1.48 -5.71
CA ILE A 188 5.45 -2.91 -5.49
C ILE A 188 4.14 -3.19 -4.73
N ARG A 189 3.48 -4.31 -5.05
CA ARG A 189 2.23 -4.77 -4.39
C ARG A 189 2.42 -6.03 -3.55
N ASN A 190 3.61 -6.60 -3.62
CA ASN A 190 3.96 -7.84 -2.98
C ASN A 190 5.47 -7.90 -2.75
N LYS A 191 5.84 -8.81 -1.87
CA LYS A 191 7.21 -9.11 -1.48
C LYS A 191 7.32 -10.58 -1.11
N LEU A 192 8.53 -11.10 -1.08
CA LEU A 192 8.83 -12.43 -0.57
C LEU A 192 8.46 -12.53 0.93
N ASP A 193 8.11 -13.72 1.38
CA ASP A 193 7.77 -14.00 2.78
C ASP A 193 9.01 -14.21 3.67
N VAL A 194 10.21 -14.06 3.11
CA VAL A 194 11.48 -14.27 3.80
C VAL A 194 12.35 -13.01 3.82
N ASP A 195 13.08 -12.85 4.91
CA ASP A 195 14.08 -11.81 5.07
C ASP A 195 15.33 -12.11 4.22
N TYR A 196 15.91 -11.08 3.62
CA TYR A 196 17.26 -11.19 3.08
C TYR A 196 18.28 -11.25 4.21
N VAL A 197 19.10 -12.29 4.21
CA VAL A 197 20.21 -12.49 5.15
C VAL A 197 21.51 -12.70 4.36
N PRO A 198 22.43 -11.72 4.35
CA PRO A 198 23.70 -11.85 3.64
C PRO A 198 24.47 -13.11 4.07
N GLY A 199 24.87 -13.92 3.08
CA GLY A 199 25.67 -15.12 3.32
C GLY A 199 24.92 -16.32 3.91
N ALA A 200 23.58 -16.27 4.00
CA ALA A 200 22.77 -17.40 4.42
C ALA A 200 23.10 -18.69 3.65
N LYS A 201 23.03 -19.82 4.35
CA LYS A 201 23.34 -21.15 3.82
C LYS A 201 22.12 -22.05 3.90
N CYS A 202 21.97 -22.95 2.94
CA CYS A 202 20.87 -23.90 2.88
C CYS A 202 21.37 -25.34 2.60
N PRO A 203 22.16 -25.94 3.52
CA PRO A 203 22.83 -27.23 3.29
C PRO A 203 21.86 -28.39 3.07
N LEU A 204 20.69 -28.39 3.72
CA LEU A 204 19.65 -29.40 3.47
C LEU A 204 19.03 -29.25 2.08
N PHE A 205 18.85 -28.02 1.60
CA PHE A 205 18.28 -27.77 0.28
C PHE A 205 19.28 -28.13 -0.83
N LEU A 206 20.49 -27.56 -0.78
CA LEU A 206 21.51 -27.79 -1.82
C LEU A 206 22.11 -29.19 -1.77
N GLY A 207 22.41 -29.69 -0.57
CA GLY A 207 23.05 -30.99 -0.40
C GLY A 207 22.05 -32.14 -0.47
N LYS A 208 21.03 -32.14 0.41
CA LYS A 208 20.12 -33.28 0.54
C LYS A 208 19.00 -33.29 -0.48
N LEU A 209 18.28 -32.19 -0.65
CA LEU A 209 17.14 -32.17 -1.56
C LEU A 209 17.58 -32.19 -3.02
N LEU A 210 18.54 -31.35 -3.40
CA LEU A 210 19.02 -31.24 -4.77
C LEU A 210 20.19 -32.19 -5.05
N GLY A 211 21.24 -32.17 -4.21
CA GLY A 211 22.48 -32.93 -4.44
C GLY A 211 22.34 -34.45 -4.40
N ASP A 212 21.46 -35.01 -3.56
CA ASP A 212 21.25 -36.47 -3.52
C ASP A 212 20.31 -36.94 -4.66
N ALA A 213 19.59 -36.04 -5.35
CA ALA A 213 18.52 -36.39 -6.28
C ALA A 213 18.74 -35.96 -7.74
N LEU A 214 19.62 -34.99 -8.01
CA LEU A 214 19.80 -34.35 -9.31
C LEU A 214 21.26 -34.29 -9.72
N GLU A 215 21.51 -34.32 -11.03
CA GLU A 215 22.81 -34.05 -11.62
C GLU A 215 23.15 -32.55 -11.59
N LEU A 216 24.43 -32.20 -11.70
CA LEU A 216 24.90 -30.82 -11.53
C LEU A 216 24.23 -29.81 -12.49
N ASP A 217 23.96 -30.20 -13.72
CA ASP A 217 23.27 -29.38 -14.72
C ASP A 217 21.80 -29.12 -14.33
N GLN A 218 21.12 -30.13 -13.79
CA GLN A 218 19.75 -30.02 -13.28
C GLN A 218 19.68 -29.14 -12.03
N ILE A 219 20.66 -29.24 -11.13
CA ILE A 219 20.79 -28.35 -9.96
C ILE A 219 20.96 -26.90 -10.40
N ASN A 220 21.84 -26.65 -11.39
CA ASN A 220 22.05 -25.32 -11.94
C ASN A 220 20.79 -24.76 -12.61
N LEU A 221 20.04 -25.59 -13.34
CA LEU A 221 18.76 -25.21 -13.92
C LEU A 221 17.74 -24.84 -12.85
N ALA A 222 17.60 -25.68 -11.82
CA ALA A 222 16.70 -25.42 -10.70
C ALA A 222 17.05 -24.10 -9.98
N GLN A 223 18.33 -23.85 -9.70
CA GLN A 223 18.80 -22.60 -9.09
C GLN A 223 18.53 -21.37 -9.95
N ARG A 224 18.80 -21.43 -11.25
CA ARG A 224 18.53 -20.31 -12.17
C ARG A 224 17.05 -20.02 -12.28
N TRP A 225 16.24 -21.07 -12.42
CA TRP A 225 14.79 -20.92 -12.46
C TRP A 225 14.24 -20.36 -11.14
N SER A 226 14.75 -20.83 -9.99
CA SER A 226 14.42 -20.26 -8.69
C SER A 226 14.75 -18.77 -8.62
N GLY A 227 15.92 -18.35 -9.09
CA GLY A 227 16.30 -16.94 -9.15
C GLY A 227 15.35 -16.10 -10.00
N MET A 228 14.99 -16.58 -11.20
CA MET A 228 13.99 -15.93 -12.06
C MET A 228 12.63 -15.82 -11.38
N ALA A 229 12.19 -16.87 -10.67
CA ALA A 229 10.92 -16.85 -9.94
C ALA A 229 10.89 -15.76 -8.84
N LEU A 230 12.04 -15.40 -8.25
CA LEU A 230 12.13 -14.30 -7.27
C LEU A 230 12.05 -12.91 -7.90
N LEU A 231 12.33 -12.76 -9.20
CA LEU A 231 12.20 -11.49 -9.92
C LEU A 231 10.73 -11.12 -10.18
N GLY A 232 9.81 -12.08 -10.04
CA GLY A 232 8.39 -11.86 -10.31
C GLY A 232 8.02 -11.80 -11.80
N GLU A 233 9.00 -11.88 -12.69
CA GLU A 233 8.82 -11.88 -14.15
C GLU A 233 9.41 -13.13 -14.79
N ASN A 234 8.67 -13.71 -15.75
CA ASN A 234 9.15 -14.83 -16.56
C ASN A 234 9.91 -14.31 -17.78
N ILE A 235 11.08 -13.71 -17.56
CA ILE A 235 11.90 -13.05 -18.61
C ILE A 235 12.24 -14.02 -19.76
N ASP A 236 12.47 -15.30 -19.45
CA ASP A 236 12.82 -16.32 -20.44
C ASP A 236 11.60 -16.88 -21.19
N HIS A 237 10.37 -16.55 -20.77
CA HIS A 237 9.12 -17.14 -21.26
C HIS A 237 9.14 -18.69 -21.24
N ARG A 238 9.66 -19.28 -20.16
CA ARG A 238 9.79 -20.74 -20.00
C ARG A 238 9.02 -21.27 -18.80
N ILE A 239 8.61 -22.53 -18.88
CA ILE A 239 7.99 -23.26 -17.78
C ILE A 239 8.97 -24.34 -17.32
N LEU A 240 9.17 -24.45 -16.00
CA LEU A 240 9.93 -25.55 -15.42
C LEU A 240 9.04 -26.77 -15.27
N LEU A 241 9.42 -27.87 -15.93
CA LEU A 241 8.75 -29.17 -15.76
C LEU A 241 9.51 -30.02 -14.76
N THR A 242 8.95 -30.20 -13.56
CA THR A 242 9.50 -31.12 -12.56
C THR A 242 8.92 -32.53 -12.77
N MET A 243 9.66 -33.38 -13.47
CA MET A 243 9.27 -34.78 -13.75
C MET A 243 10.20 -35.77 -13.05
N GLY A 244 9.70 -36.97 -12.73
CA GLY A 244 10.50 -38.04 -12.13
C GLY A 244 9.68 -38.97 -11.23
N THR A 245 10.33 -39.94 -10.60
CA THR A 245 9.69 -40.95 -9.74
C THR A 245 9.02 -40.36 -8.49
N SER A 246 8.02 -41.06 -7.96
CA SER A 246 7.40 -40.68 -6.67
C SER A 246 8.45 -40.69 -5.55
N GLY A 247 8.36 -39.75 -4.61
CA GLY A 247 9.32 -39.62 -3.50
C GLY A 247 10.63 -38.90 -3.83
N GLY A 248 10.89 -38.53 -5.09
CA GLY A 248 12.12 -37.83 -5.51
C GLY A 248 12.21 -36.34 -5.13
N GLY A 249 11.55 -35.88 -4.06
CA GLY A 249 11.71 -34.51 -3.55
C GLY A 249 11.04 -33.37 -4.35
N LYS A 250 10.37 -33.64 -5.48
CA LYS A 250 9.73 -32.59 -6.32
C LYS A 250 8.77 -31.68 -5.54
N SER A 251 7.82 -32.26 -4.81
CA SER A 251 6.87 -31.49 -4.00
C SER A 251 7.60 -30.71 -2.90
N THR A 252 8.67 -31.26 -2.33
CA THR A 252 9.50 -30.58 -1.34
C THR A 252 10.21 -29.36 -1.95
N PHE A 253 10.73 -29.46 -3.17
CA PHE A 253 11.32 -28.33 -3.89
C PHE A 253 10.30 -27.23 -4.15
N ILE A 254 9.12 -27.58 -4.68
CA ILE A 254 8.04 -26.62 -4.92
C ILE A 254 7.59 -25.97 -3.61
N ASN A 255 7.41 -26.74 -2.53
CA ASN A 255 7.02 -26.19 -1.23
C ASN A 255 8.10 -25.28 -0.63
N ALA A 256 9.38 -25.56 -0.84
CA ALA A 256 10.46 -24.67 -0.44
C ALA A 256 10.40 -23.34 -1.22
N MET A 257 10.13 -23.39 -2.53
CA MET A 257 9.94 -22.19 -3.34
C MET A 257 8.70 -21.39 -2.90
N ILE A 258 7.57 -22.05 -2.66
CA ILE A 258 6.35 -21.42 -2.12
C ILE A 258 6.65 -20.76 -0.76
N GLY A 259 7.43 -21.39 0.11
CA GLY A 259 7.82 -20.83 1.40
C GLY A 259 8.69 -19.57 1.30
N VAL A 260 9.51 -19.46 0.23
CA VAL A 260 10.31 -18.26 -0.04
C VAL A 260 9.46 -17.16 -0.69
N ILE A 261 8.73 -17.52 -1.75
CA ILE A 261 7.91 -16.60 -2.53
C ILE A 261 6.73 -16.06 -1.71
N GLY A 262 6.16 -16.90 -0.85
CA GLY A 262 5.01 -16.60 -0.04
C GLY A 262 3.71 -17.03 -0.70
N GLN A 263 2.79 -17.61 0.09
CA GLN A 263 1.57 -18.20 -0.43
C GLN A 263 0.65 -17.19 -1.13
N SER A 264 0.69 -15.92 -0.69
CA SER A 264 -0.06 -14.80 -1.28
C SER A 264 0.37 -14.46 -2.71
N ASN A 265 1.56 -14.89 -3.12
CA ASN A 265 2.15 -14.64 -4.44
C ASN A 265 2.01 -15.83 -5.40
N ILE A 266 1.34 -16.91 -4.97
CA ILE A 266 1.21 -18.14 -5.74
C ILE A 266 -0.23 -18.29 -6.24
N GLY A 267 -0.37 -18.44 -7.55
CA GLY A 267 -1.60 -18.91 -8.20
C GLY A 267 -1.46 -20.38 -8.59
N GLU A 268 -2.50 -21.17 -8.36
CA GLU A 268 -2.59 -22.54 -8.85
C GLU A 268 -3.61 -22.58 -10.01
N LEU A 269 -3.19 -23.16 -11.13
CA LEU A 269 -4.08 -23.46 -12.26
C LEU A 269 -4.50 -24.92 -12.17
N ARG A 270 -5.81 -25.17 -12.10
CA ARG A 270 -6.31 -26.54 -12.11
C ARG A 270 -6.28 -27.10 -13.54
N THR A 271 -5.88 -28.36 -13.67
CA THR A 271 -5.68 -29.00 -14.98
C THR A 271 -6.98 -29.17 -15.78
N ASP A 272 -8.14 -29.26 -15.11
CA ASP A 272 -9.46 -29.26 -15.75
C ASP A 272 -9.83 -27.91 -16.36
N GLN A 273 -9.18 -26.82 -15.93
CA GLN A 273 -9.42 -25.46 -16.39
C GLN A 273 -8.43 -25.00 -17.47
N LEU A 274 -7.45 -25.83 -17.85
CA LEU A 274 -6.51 -25.55 -18.96
C LEU A 274 -7.21 -25.29 -20.30
N PHE A 275 -8.41 -25.84 -20.49
CA PHE A 275 -9.23 -25.63 -21.69
C PHE A 275 -10.28 -24.52 -21.53
N ALA A 276 -10.44 -23.97 -20.33
CA ALA A 276 -11.31 -22.83 -20.09
C ALA A 276 -10.63 -21.54 -20.54
N ARG A 277 -11.44 -20.53 -20.88
CA ARG A 277 -10.93 -19.34 -21.58
C ARG A 277 -9.93 -18.55 -20.73
N PHE A 278 -10.11 -18.46 -19.40
CA PHE A 278 -9.16 -17.87 -18.42
C PHE A 278 -9.57 -18.26 -16.97
N GLU A 279 -8.60 -18.56 -16.09
CA GLU A 279 -8.77 -18.40 -14.63
C GLU A 279 -8.21 -17.01 -14.27
N LEU A 280 -9.09 -16.03 -14.04
CA LEU A 280 -8.71 -14.76 -13.45
C LEU A 280 -9.08 -14.84 -11.97
N GLY A 281 -8.08 -15.02 -11.11
CA GLY A 281 -8.20 -14.83 -9.66
C GLY A 281 -8.30 -13.35 -9.29
#